data_AF-A0A4Q3HHW8-F1
#
_entry.id   AF-A0A4Q3HHW8-F1
#
_cell.length_a   1.000
_cell.length_b   1.000
_cell.length_c   1.000
_cell.angle_alpha   90.00
_cell.angle_beta   90.00
_cell.angle_gamma   90.00
#
_symmetry.space_group_name_H-M   'P 1'
#
loop_
_entity.id
_entity.type
_entity.pdbx_description
1 polymer ?
#
loop_
_entity_poly.entity_id
_entity_poly.type
_entity_poly.pdbx_seq_one_letter_code
_entity_poly.pdbx_strand_id
1 'polypeptide(L)'
;YGATILSEKPQETAEFLVRHMGLAVGSREGNIQRLVSDAQDIVDVRDASGFWTAAPGTGAIDHIAFRATDRAAVEAVHAELAAADAGEMNIHDRQYFHSLYVREPGGSLIEFASDGPGFATDETVETLGRQLFIPNHFKGDREALKVMLPQFGLPGEERVIYRDLPFVHRVHMPDNWDGTTLVLMHGTGANETALLPLGRKAAPNAMLIGLRGRSVDEGYPRFFRRLSQTTFDQKEIASEVEAFVGFIEDIGPAYGADPARTAFLGYSNGGNMIGATMQLYPELIRKAVLLRSMNVLEDRPVVDLSGAEVLSLSAINDFYGPLAGEIEDRLRTAGADVTARVLDANHGLDAEDEVIVHEWL
;
A
#
# COMPACT_ATOMS: atom_id res chain seq x y z
N TYR A 1 -20.96 -25.02 4.69
CA TYR A 1 -21.03 -23.68 4.06
C TYR A 1 -21.26 -23.86 2.57
N GLY A 2 -21.40 -22.81 1.77
CA GLY A 2 -21.53 -23.03 0.33
C GLY A 2 -21.25 -21.81 -0.55
N ALA A 3 -20.98 -22.10 -1.81
CA ALA A 3 -20.71 -21.12 -2.86
C ALA A 3 -21.54 -21.44 -4.11
N THR A 4 -21.77 -20.44 -4.95
CA THR A 4 -22.42 -20.64 -6.25
C THR A 4 -21.48 -20.17 -7.36
N ILE A 5 -21.20 -21.06 -8.31
CA ILE A 5 -20.46 -20.73 -9.53
C ILE A 5 -21.46 -20.50 -10.64
N LEU A 6 -21.43 -19.32 -11.24
CA LEU A 6 -22.17 -19.01 -12.46
C LEU A 6 -21.28 -19.38 -13.63
N SER A 7 -21.64 -20.43 -14.36
CA SER A 7 -20.81 -20.96 -15.45
C SER A 7 -21.55 -20.90 -16.78
N GLU A 8 -20.85 -20.48 -17.84
CA GLU A 8 -21.32 -20.62 -19.22
C GLU A 8 -21.25 -22.07 -19.72
N LYS A 9 -20.50 -22.92 -19.02
CA LYS A 9 -20.31 -24.35 -19.32
C LYS A 9 -20.68 -25.22 -18.12
N PRO A 10 -21.94 -25.17 -17.65
CA PRO A 10 -22.33 -25.73 -16.36
C PRO A 10 -22.09 -27.24 -16.25
N GLN A 11 -22.25 -28.02 -17.33
CA GLN A 11 -21.96 -29.45 -17.29
C GLN A 11 -20.45 -29.71 -17.11
N GLU A 12 -19.60 -29.05 -17.91
CA GLU A 12 -18.14 -29.21 -17.86
C GLU A 12 -17.58 -28.75 -16.50
N THR A 13 -18.09 -27.64 -15.95
CA THR A 13 -17.76 -27.18 -14.60
C THR A 13 -18.12 -28.23 -13.55
N ALA A 14 -19.33 -28.79 -13.60
CA ALA A 14 -19.76 -29.78 -12.63
C ALA A 14 -18.94 -31.07 -12.71
N GLU A 15 -18.66 -31.56 -13.92
CA GLU A 15 -17.82 -32.73 -14.16
C GLU A 15 -16.39 -32.52 -13.66
N PHE A 16 -15.82 -31.34 -13.92
CA PHE A 16 -14.49 -30.96 -13.42
C PHE A 16 -14.41 -31.03 -11.89
N LEU A 17 -15.37 -30.41 -11.20
CA LEU A 17 -15.41 -30.35 -9.74
C LEU A 17 -15.63 -31.74 -9.12
N VAL A 18 -16.50 -32.56 -9.72
CA VAL A 18 -16.71 -33.94 -9.26
C VAL A 18 -15.44 -34.77 -9.43
N ARG A 19 -14.80 -34.66 -10.58
CA ARG A 19 -13.62 -35.48 -10.92
C ARG A 19 -12.39 -35.11 -10.09
N HIS A 20 -12.13 -33.82 -9.92
CA HIS A 20 -10.85 -33.35 -9.38
C HIS A 20 -10.93 -32.77 -7.97
N MET A 21 -12.11 -32.32 -7.52
CA MET A 21 -12.29 -31.65 -6.22
C MET A 21 -13.04 -32.49 -5.19
N GLY A 22 -13.29 -33.78 -5.48
CA GLY A 22 -13.90 -34.72 -4.53
C GLY A 22 -15.36 -34.40 -4.18
N LEU A 23 -16.09 -33.73 -5.08
CA LEU A 23 -17.51 -33.44 -4.88
C LEU A 23 -18.39 -34.55 -5.48
N ALA A 24 -19.57 -34.76 -4.90
CA ALA A 24 -20.60 -35.64 -5.43
C ALA A 24 -21.77 -34.85 -6.01
N VAL A 25 -22.42 -35.39 -7.04
CA VAL A 25 -23.62 -34.79 -7.64
C VAL A 25 -24.80 -34.89 -6.67
N GLY A 26 -25.39 -33.74 -6.31
CA GLY A 26 -26.57 -33.61 -5.48
C GLY A 26 -27.85 -33.33 -6.27
N SER A 27 -28.83 -32.67 -5.64
CA SER A 27 -30.09 -32.31 -6.30
C SER A 27 -29.89 -31.33 -7.44
N ARG A 28 -30.83 -31.36 -8.38
CA ARG A 28 -30.95 -30.36 -9.44
C ARG A 28 -32.27 -29.63 -9.28
N GLU A 29 -32.21 -28.31 -9.18
CA GLU A 29 -33.38 -27.44 -9.06
C GLU A 29 -33.30 -26.35 -10.13
N GLY A 30 -34.20 -26.40 -11.11
CA GLY A 30 -34.18 -25.50 -12.25
C GLY A 30 -32.85 -25.54 -13.01
N ASN A 31 -32.17 -24.40 -13.09
CA ASN A 31 -30.90 -24.23 -13.78
C ASN A 31 -29.68 -24.36 -12.85
N ILE A 32 -29.86 -24.93 -11.66
CA ILE A 32 -28.80 -25.11 -10.66
C ILE A 32 -28.57 -26.60 -10.43
N GLN A 33 -27.32 -27.03 -10.60
CA GLN A 33 -26.82 -28.34 -10.19
C GLN A 33 -26.09 -28.19 -8.85
N ARG A 34 -26.60 -28.81 -7.80
CA ARG A 34 -25.90 -28.87 -6.51
C ARG A 34 -24.83 -29.93 -6.53
N LEU A 35 -23.65 -29.60 -6.02
CA LEU A 35 -22.56 -30.52 -5.70
C LEU A 35 -22.31 -30.48 -4.19
N VAL A 36 -21.98 -31.63 -3.60
CA VAL A 36 -21.86 -31.80 -2.15
C VAL A 36 -20.54 -32.50 -1.82
N SER A 37 -19.80 -31.98 -0.84
CA SER A 37 -18.60 -32.64 -0.31
C SER A 37 -18.96 -33.66 0.77
N ASP A 38 -18.00 -34.53 1.14
CA ASP A 38 -18.15 -35.44 2.29
C ASP A 38 -18.40 -34.70 3.61
N ALA A 39 -17.93 -33.45 3.72
CA ALA A 39 -18.16 -32.57 4.87
C ALA A 39 -19.51 -31.83 4.83
N GLN A 40 -20.37 -32.14 3.85
CA GLN A 40 -21.66 -31.49 3.60
C GLN A 40 -21.55 -30.01 3.20
N ASP A 41 -20.39 -29.58 2.71
CA ASP A 41 -20.28 -28.30 2.03
C ASP A 41 -20.92 -28.38 0.64
N ILE A 42 -21.43 -27.24 0.18
CA ILE A 42 -22.24 -27.16 -1.03
C ILE A 42 -21.56 -26.25 -2.05
N VAL A 43 -21.45 -26.73 -3.29
CA VAL A 43 -21.14 -25.88 -4.44
C VAL A 43 -22.27 -26.01 -5.44
N ASP A 44 -23.00 -24.92 -5.65
CA ASP A 44 -24.05 -24.85 -6.65
C ASP A 44 -23.46 -24.37 -7.98
N VAL A 45 -23.56 -25.17 -9.02
CA VAL A 45 -23.21 -24.77 -10.39
C VAL A 45 -24.49 -24.30 -11.07
N ARG A 46 -24.59 -22.98 -11.28
CA ARG A 46 -25.71 -22.34 -11.96
C ARG A 46 -25.37 -22.13 -13.43
N ASP A 47 -26.23 -22.62 -14.29
CA ASP A 47 -26.20 -22.33 -15.72
C ASP A 47 -26.42 -20.82 -15.93
N ALA A 48 -25.38 -20.17 -16.45
CA ALA A 48 -25.33 -18.75 -16.79
C ALA A 48 -24.99 -18.56 -18.28
N SER A 49 -25.25 -19.54 -19.14
CA SER A 49 -25.01 -19.40 -20.57
C SER A 49 -25.77 -18.19 -21.13
N GLY A 50 -25.04 -17.29 -21.81
CA GLY A 50 -25.61 -16.07 -22.39
C GLY A 50 -25.72 -14.87 -21.43
N PHE A 51 -25.17 -14.97 -20.22
CA PHE A 51 -24.96 -13.83 -19.32
C PHE A 51 -23.60 -13.16 -19.56
N TRP A 52 -23.43 -11.93 -19.06
CA TRP A 52 -22.16 -11.20 -19.17
C TRP A 52 -21.07 -11.83 -18.32
N THR A 53 -19.85 -11.93 -18.87
CA THR A 53 -18.66 -12.36 -18.14
C THR A 53 -18.39 -11.43 -16.95
N ALA A 54 -18.02 -11.99 -15.80
CA ALA A 54 -17.61 -11.21 -14.64
C ALA A 54 -16.32 -10.41 -14.91
N ALA A 55 -16.24 -9.21 -14.34
CA ALA A 55 -15.03 -8.40 -14.37
C ALA A 55 -14.31 -8.46 -13.00
N PRO A 56 -12.97 -8.52 -12.98
CA PRO A 56 -12.21 -8.45 -11.73
C PRO A 56 -12.38 -7.07 -11.09
N GLY A 57 -12.39 -7.01 -9.76
CA GLY A 57 -12.50 -5.75 -9.03
C GLY A 57 -12.62 -5.93 -7.53
N THR A 58 -12.52 -4.82 -6.80
CA THR A 58 -12.69 -4.80 -5.34
C THR A 58 -14.04 -5.38 -4.95
N GLY A 59 -14.04 -6.36 -4.05
CA GLY A 59 -15.24 -7.06 -3.60
C GLY A 59 -15.67 -8.25 -4.45
N ALA A 60 -14.97 -8.54 -5.56
CA ALA A 60 -15.17 -9.79 -6.30
C ALA A 60 -14.49 -10.96 -5.59
N ILE A 61 -15.07 -12.17 -5.74
CA ILE A 61 -14.45 -13.41 -5.29
C ILE A 61 -13.32 -13.76 -6.26
N ASP A 62 -12.10 -13.91 -5.75
CA ASP A 62 -10.93 -14.24 -6.56
C ASP A 62 -10.92 -15.73 -6.97
N HIS A 63 -11.11 -16.63 -6.01
CA HIS A 63 -11.19 -18.07 -6.23
C HIS A 63 -12.05 -18.78 -5.17
N ILE A 64 -12.38 -20.05 -5.43
CA ILE A 64 -12.97 -20.96 -4.44
C ILE A 64 -11.94 -22.03 -4.10
N ALA A 65 -11.64 -22.19 -2.81
CA ALA A 65 -10.70 -23.18 -2.32
C ALA A 65 -11.38 -24.50 -1.93
N PHE A 66 -10.78 -25.62 -2.33
CA PHE A 66 -11.20 -26.98 -2.02
C PHE A 66 -10.09 -27.69 -1.23
N ARG A 67 -10.52 -28.51 -0.28
CA ARG A 67 -9.63 -29.22 0.63
C ARG A 67 -9.05 -30.46 -0.04
N ALA A 68 -7.73 -30.59 0.00
CA ALA A 68 -6.99 -31.80 -0.30
C ALA A 68 -6.48 -32.43 1.01
N THR A 69 -6.46 -33.76 1.09
CA THR A 69 -6.00 -34.47 2.30
C THR A 69 -4.53 -34.16 2.62
N ASP A 70 -3.68 -34.11 1.60
CA ASP A 70 -2.26 -33.87 1.74
C ASP A 70 -1.65 -33.31 0.44
N ARG A 71 -0.35 -33.06 0.47
CA ARG A 71 0.41 -32.61 -0.68
C ARG A 71 0.39 -33.61 -1.85
N ALA A 72 0.39 -34.92 -1.56
CA ALA A 72 0.40 -35.94 -2.61
C ALA A 72 -0.92 -35.92 -3.40
N ALA A 73 -2.05 -35.66 -2.74
CA ALA A 73 -3.33 -35.47 -3.40
C ALA A 73 -3.31 -34.25 -4.34
N VAL A 74 -2.72 -33.13 -3.92
CA VAL A 74 -2.56 -31.93 -4.77
C VAL A 74 -1.69 -32.24 -5.99
N GLU A 75 -0.55 -32.91 -5.81
CA GLU A 75 0.38 -33.28 -6.88
C GLU A 75 -0.24 -34.28 -7.86
N ALA A 76 -1.08 -35.22 -7.37
CA ALA A 76 -1.81 -36.17 -8.21
C ALA A 76 -2.81 -35.46 -9.12
N VAL A 77 -3.63 -34.55 -8.58
CA VAL A 77 -4.59 -33.77 -9.38
C VAL A 77 -3.86 -32.90 -10.40
N HIS A 78 -2.75 -32.26 -10.02
CA HIS A 78 -1.91 -31.51 -10.95
C HIS A 78 -1.42 -32.40 -12.12
N ALA A 79 -0.93 -33.61 -11.83
CA ALA A 79 -0.46 -34.53 -12.86
C ALA A 79 -1.58 -34.99 -13.80
N GLU A 80 -2.79 -35.25 -13.28
CA GLU A 80 -3.96 -35.59 -14.09
C GLU A 80 -4.37 -34.45 -15.03
N LEU A 81 -4.41 -33.22 -14.52
CA LEU A 81 -4.77 -32.04 -15.30
C LEU A 81 -3.70 -31.70 -16.36
N ALA A 82 -2.42 -31.88 -16.02
CA ALA A 82 -1.32 -31.73 -16.97
C ALA A 82 -1.40 -32.77 -18.10
N ALA A 83 -1.74 -34.02 -17.80
CA ALA A 83 -1.94 -35.06 -18.80
C ALA A 83 -3.15 -34.80 -19.73
N ALA A 84 -4.12 -34.03 -19.25
CA ALA A 84 -5.32 -33.64 -19.99
C ALA A 84 -5.19 -32.28 -20.73
N ASP A 85 -4.03 -31.62 -20.65
CA ASP A 85 -3.77 -30.28 -21.21
C ASP A 85 -4.80 -29.24 -20.74
N ALA A 86 -5.12 -29.23 -19.44
CA ALA A 86 -6.18 -28.40 -18.86
C ALA A 86 -5.87 -26.89 -18.78
N GLY A 87 -4.79 -26.43 -19.40
CA GLY A 87 -4.38 -25.02 -19.44
C GLY A 87 -3.40 -24.61 -18.35
N GLU A 88 -3.40 -23.31 -18.02
CA GLU A 88 -2.46 -22.72 -17.06
C GLU A 88 -2.74 -23.21 -15.63
N MET A 89 -1.69 -23.72 -14.98
CA MET A 89 -1.72 -24.23 -13.61
C MET A 89 -0.54 -23.67 -12.84
N ASN A 90 -0.81 -23.24 -11.60
CA ASN A 90 0.22 -22.69 -10.72
C ASN A 90 0.22 -23.46 -9.39
N ILE A 91 1.35 -24.08 -9.08
CA ILE A 91 1.54 -24.80 -7.82
C ILE A 91 2.38 -23.94 -6.86
N HIS A 92 1.95 -23.84 -5.61
CA HIS A 92 2.62 -23.03 -4.61
C HIS A 92 2.86 -23.80 -3.32
N ASP A 93 4.09 -23.71 -2.82
CA ASP A 93 4.42 -23.99 -1.42
C ASP A 93 4.17 -22.72 -0.59
N ARG A 94 3.16 -22.77 0.27
CA ARG A 94 2.72 -21.64 1.11
C ARG A 94 3.23 -21.76 2.55
N GLN A 95 4.27 -22.56 2.81
CA GLN A 95 4.84 -22.89 4.12
C GLN A 95 3.90 -23.70 5.03
N TYR A 96 2.64 -23.30 5.16
CA TYR A 96 1.62 -23.96 5.98
C TYR A 96 0.76 -24.96 5.21
N PHE A 97 0.71 -24.85 3.88
CA PHE A 97 0.01 -25.76 3.00
C PHE A 97 0.61 -25.77 1.60
N HIS A 98 0.26 -26.78 0.81
CA HIS A 98 0.55 -26.87 -0.60
C HIS A 98 -0.72 -26.61 -1.39
N SER A 99 -0.65 -25.83 -2.47
CA SER A 99 -1.84 -25.42 -3.23
C SER A 99 -1.62 -25.51 -4.73
N LEU A 100 -2.65 -25.92 -5.44
CA LEU A 100 -2.76 -25.88 -6.90
C LEU A 100 -3.84 -24.89 -7.29
N TYR A 101 -3.50 -23.91 -8.13
CA TYR A 101 -4.43 -22.98 -8.75
C TYR A 101 -4.67 -23.39 -10.19
N VAL A 102 -5.93 -23.53 -10.58
CA VAL A 102 -6.35 -23.92 -11.93
C VAL A 102 -7.69 -23.29 -12.26
N ARG A 103 -7.92 -22.97 -13.54
CA ARG A 103 -9.24 -22.52 -14.01
C ARG A 103 -10.09 -23.73 -14.41
N GLU A 104 -11.30 -23.80 -13.88
CA GLU A 104 -12.30 -24.76 -14.37
C GLU A 104 -12.80 -24.37 -15.77
N PRO A 105 -13.46 -25.26 -16.54
CA PRO A 105 -13.82 -25.03 -17.95
C PRO A 105 -14.62 -23.75 -18.27
N GLY A 106 -15.39 -23.25 -17.30
CA GLY A 106 -16.14 -21.97 -17.32
C GLY A 106 -15.31 -20.73 -16.95
N GLY A 107 -14.04 -20.91 -16.57
CA GLY A 107 -13.06 -19.85 -16.35
C GLY A 107 -12.87 -19.42 -14.88
N SER A 108 -13.68 -19.93 -13.95
CA SER A 108 -13.55 -19.61 -12.52
C SER A 108 -12.22 -20.13 -11.98
N LEU A 109 -11.53 -19.35 -11.13
CA LEU A 109 -10.29 -19.80 -10.51
C LEU A 109 -10.60 -20.68 -9.30
N ILE A 110 -9.95 -21.83 -9.24
CA ILE A 110 -10.10 -22.83 -8.19
C ILE A 110 -8.74 -23.04 -7.53
N GLU A 111 -8.72 -23.09 -6.20
CA GLU A 111 -7.56 -23.51 -5.42
C GLU A 111 -7.83 -24.91 -4.84
N PHE A 112 -6.89 -25.84 -4.98
CA PHE A 112 -6.91 -27.13 -4.29
C PHE A 112 -5.75 -27.18 -3.30
N ALA A 113 -6.08 -27.10 -2.00
CA ALA A 113 -5.11 -26.84 -0.94
C ALA A 113 -5.05 -27.97 0.10
N SER A 114 -3.84 -28.41 0.45
CA SER A 114 -3.62 -29.49 1.42
C SER A 114 -3.83 -29.05 2.88
N ASP A 115 -4.20 -29.98 3.75
CA ASP A 115 -4.33 -29.72 5.20
C ASP A 115 -2.99 -29.41 5.89
N GLY A 116 -1.92 -30.07 5.47
CA GLY A 116 -0.61 -30.00 6.10
C GLY A 116 0.40 -29.14 5.34
N PRO A 117 1.49 -28.71 6.00
CA PRO A 117 1.89 -29.11 7.37
C PRO A 117 1.17 -28.36 8.51
N GLY A 118 0.46 -27.26 8.21
CA GLY A 118 -0.30 -26.45 9.16
C GLY A 118 0.56 -25.44 9.95
N PHE A 119 -0.11 -24.60 10.73
CA PHE A 119 0.52 -23.50 11.50
C PHE A 119 1.41 -23.97 12.66
N ALA A 120 1.34 -25.24 13.06
CA ALA A 120 2.21 -25.78 14.13
C ALA A 120 3.65 -26.07 13.66
N THR A 121 4.00 -25.70 12.43
CA THR A 121 5.33 -25.93 11.84
C THR A 121 6.40 -25.02 12.44
N ASP A 122 6.03 -23.78 12.78
CA ASP A 122 6.93 -22.74 13.29
C ASP A 122 6.48 -22.13 14.63
N GLU A 123 5.24 -22.39 15.06
CA GLU A 123 4.73 -22.03 16.40
C GLU A 123 4.20 -23.27 17.15
N THR A 124 4.29 -23.26 18.48
CA THR A 124 3.60 -24.28 19.30
C THR A 124 2.11 -23.98 19.38
N VAL A 125 1.27 -25.01 19.55
CA VAL A 125 -0.19 -24.84 19.65
C VAL A 125 -0.57 -23.89 20.79
N GLU A 126 0.18 -23.91 21.89
CA GLU A 126 0.01 -23.06 23.05
C GLU A 126 0.28 -21.58 22.76
N THR A 127 1.07 -21.28 21.74
CA THR A 127 1.54 -19.94 21.39
C THR A 127 1.05 -19.42 20.04
N LEU A 128 0.27 -20.20 19.28
CA LEU A 128 -0.23 -19.83 17.95
C LEU A 128 -0.84 -18.42 17.93
N GLY A 129 -0.46 -17.63 16.92
CA GLY A 129 -1.03 -16.31 16.67
C GLY A 129 -0.63 -15.24 17.70
N ARG A 130 0.38 -15.50 18.53
CA ARG A 130 0.91 -14.50 19.49
C ARG A 130 2.05 -13.68 18.94
N GLN A 131 2.68 -14.11 17.85
CA GLN A 131 3.80 -13.42 17.23
C GLN A 131 3.47 -12.98 15.81
N LEU A 132 3.98 -11.80 15.44
CA LEU A 132 3.95 -11.37 14.06
C LEU A 132 5.03 -12.12 13.27
N PHE A 133 4.61 -12.90 12.28
CA PHE A 133 5.50 -13.55 11.33
C PHE A 133 5.66 -12.70 10.06
N ILE A 134 6.91 -12.43 9.66
CA ILE A 134 7.24 -11.83 8.37
C ILE A 134 7.86 -12.93 7.50
N PRO A 135 7.23 -13.31 6.37
CA PRO A 135 7.73 -14.38 5.51
C PRO A 135 9.19 -14.19 5.10
N ASN A 136 9.97 -15.27 5.11
CA ASN A 136 11.41 -15.23 4.84
C ASN A 136 11.79 -14.71 3.45
N HIS A 137 10.87 -14.75 2.47
CA HIS A 137 11.10 -14.20 1.15
C HIS A 137 11.10 -12.66 1.13
N PHE A 138 10.57 -12.01 2.17
CA PHE A 138 10.80 -10.59 2.40
C PHE A 138 12.20 -10.38 2.98
N LYS A 139 13.18 -10.19 2.08
CA LYS A 139 14.60 -9.96 2.41
C LYS A 139 14.92 -8.55 2.92
N GLY A 140 13.89 -7.71 3.09
CA GLY A 140 14.04 -6.32 3.53
C GLY A 140 14.28 -6.18 5.04
N ASP A 141 14.50 -4.95 5.46
CA ASP A 141 14.52 -4.59 6.88
C ASP A 141 13.15 -4.92 7.51
N ARG A 142 13.13 -5.90 8.42
CA ARG A 142 11.91 -6.37 9.09
C ARG A 142 11.28 -5.27 9.93
N GLU A 143 12.08 -4.41 10.55
CA GLU A 143 11.57 -3.30 11.34
C GLU A 143 10.93 -2.25 10.42
N ALA A 144 11.53 -1.97 9.26
CA ALA A 144 10.90 -1.13 8.24
C ALA A 144 9.53 -1.66 7.82
N LEU A 145 9.41 -2.97 7.58
CA LEU A 145 8.14 -3.60 7.21
C LEU A 145 7.08 -3.48 8.32
N LYS A 146 7.46 -3.68 9.58
CA LYS A 146 6.54 -3.55 10.72
C LYS A 146 5.91 -2.16 10.80
N VAL A 147 6.68 -1.12 10.54
CA VAL A 147 6.18 0.27 10.59
C VAL A 147 5.11 0.52 9.53
N MET A 148 5.20 -0.15 8.37
CA MET A 148 4.21 -0.04 7.30
C MET A 148 2.90 -0.78 7.61
N LEU A 149 2.92 -1.74 8.54
CA LEU A 149 1.72 -2.49 8.91
C LEU A 149 0.76 -1.60 9.71
N PRO A 150 -0.55 -1.81 9.55
CA PRO A 150 -1.52 -1.12 10.39
C PRO A 150 -1.31 -1.49 11.86
N GLN A 151 -1.29 -0.49 12.73
CA GLN A 151 -1.32 -0.73 14.17
C GLN A 151 -2.76 -1.00 14.62
N PHE A 152 -2.93 -2.06 15.40
CA PHE A 152 -4.19 -2.42 16.01
C PHE A 152 -3.98 -2.67 17.50
N GLY A 153 -4.89 -2.18 18.33
CA GLY A 153 -4.92 -2.51 19.75
C GLY A 153 -5.61 -3.85 20.00
N LEU A 154 -5.10 -4.63 20.94
CA LEU A 154 -5.76 -5.84 21.42
C LEU A 154 -7.12 -5.50 22.07
N PRO A 155 -7.99 -6.49 22.34
CA PRO A 155 -9.25 -6.23 23.03
C PRO A 155 -9.04 -5.47 24.35
N GLY A 156 -9.60 -4.25 24.44
CA GLY A 156 -9.49 -3.38 25.61
C GLY A 156 -8.33 -2.38 25.58
N GLU A 157 -7.43 -2.47 24.59
CA GLU A 157 -6.37 -1.49 24.38
C GLU A 157 -6.86 -0.31 23.54
N GLU A 158 -6.18 0.83 23.69
CA GLU A 158 -6.40 2.00 22.86
C GLU A 158 -6.06 1.67 21.39
N ARG A 159 -6.87 2.21 20.48
CA ARG A 159 -6.70 2.01 19.03
C ARG A 159 -6.65 3.37 18.37
N VAL A 160 -5.82 3.48 17.33
CA VAL A 160 -5.88 4.63 16.44
C VAL A 160 -7.24 4.63 15.74
N ILE A 161 -8.06 5.64 16.03
CA ILE A 161 -9.34 5.85 15.35
C ILE A 161 -9.07 6.74 14.15
N TYR A 162 -8.98 6.12 12.97
CA TYR A 162 -8.86 6.85 11.72
C TYR A 162 -10.08 7.75 11.51
N ARG A 163 -9.83 9.04 11.34
CA ARG A 163 -10.83 10.03 10.99
C ARG A 163 -10.89 10.19 9.47
N ASP A 164 -12.08 10.49 8.98
CA ASP A 164 -12.29 10.83 7.58
C ASP A 164 -11.78 12.26 7.36
N LEU A 165 -10.56 12.38 6.84
CA LEU A 165 -9.86 13.64 6.58
C LEU A 165 -9.64 13.79 5.07
N PRO A 166 -9.30 14.99 4.55
CA PRO A 166 -9.19 15.24 3.10
C PRO A 166 -8.24 14.30 2.32
N PHE A 167 -7.26 13.69 3.00
CA PHE A 167 -6.32 12.73 2.42
C PHE A 167 -6.51 11.34 3.05
N VAL A 168 -6.40 10.30 2.22
CA VAL A 168 -6.14 8.94 2.73
C VAL A 168 -4.75 8.96 3.39
N HIS A 169 -4.67 8.44 4.61
CA HIS A 169 -3.45 8.52 5.39
C HIS A 169 -3.25 7.30 6.30
N ARG A 170 -1.99 7.09 6.70
CA ARG A 170 -1.56 6.08 7.66
C ARG A 170 -0.91 6.76 8.85
N VAL A 171 -1.39 6.44 10.05
CA VAL A 171 -0.76 6.89 11.30
C VAL A 171 0.06 5.75 11.88
N HIS A 172 1.27 6.04 12.31
CA HIS A 172 2.11 5.16 13.10
C HIS A 172 2.51 5.86 14.40
N MET A 173 2.03 5.34 15.53
CA MET A 173 2.40 5.75 16.87
C MET A 173 3.63 4.99 17.33
N PRO A 174 4.70 5.68 17.78
CA PRO A 174 5.87 5.02 18.35
C PRO A 174 5.58 4.56 19.78
N ASP A 175 6.35 3.57 20.26
CA ASP A 175 6.21 3.05 21.64
C ASP A 175 6.46 4.14 22.70
N ASN A 176 7.38 5.07 22.43
CA ASN A 176 7.76 6.16 23.32
C ASN A 176 7.55 7.51 22.62
N TRP A 177 6.29 7.91 22.44
CA TRP A 177 5.98 9.18 21.80
C TRP A 177 6.48 10.37 22.62
N ASP A 178 7.30 11.22 21.99
CA ASP A 178 7.86 12.42 22.63
C ASP A 178 7.00 13.67 22.42
N GLY A 179 5.86 13.55 21.75
CA GLY A 179 4.94 14.63 21.40
C GLY A 179 5.26 15.34 20.08
N THR A 180 6.27 14.89 19.31
CA THR A 180 6.53 15.38 17.96
C THR A 180 5.75 14.60 16.91
N THR A 181 5.51 15.24 15.75
CA THR A 181 4.84 14.63 14.59
C THR A 181 5.69 14.83 13.34
N LEU A 182 5.78 13.80 12.49
CA LEU A 182 6.40 13.88 11.18
C LEU A 182 5.37 13.51 10.10
N VAL A 183 4.98 14.49 9.29
CA VAL A 183 4.07 14.33 8.15
C VAL A 183 4.87 13.93 6.92
N LEU A 184 4.48 12.84 6.27
CA LEU A 184 5.24 12.20 5.19
C LEU A 184 4.48 12.25 3.86
N MET A 185 5.14 12.73 2.80
CA MET A 185 4.56 12.88 1.46
C MET A 185 5.37 12.12 0.42
N HIS A 186 4.78 11.06 -0.13
CA HIS A 186 5.47 10.12 -1.01
C HIS A 186 5.84 10.68 -2.40
N GLY A 187 6.72 9.95 -3.12
CA GLY A 187 7.02 10.24 -4.53
C GLY A 187 5.94 9.73 -5.49
N THR A 188 6.05 10.07 -6.76
CA THR A 188 5.09 9.64 -7.80
C THR A 188 4.85 8.13 -7.80
N GLY A 189 3.59 7.70 -7.78
CA GLY A 189 3.18 6.30 -7.92
C GLY A 189 3.29 5.44 -6.66
N ALA A 190 3.72 6.03 -5.54
CA ALA A 190 3.77 5.38 -4.24
C ALA A 190 2.45 5.58 -3.45
N ASN A 191 2.49 5.34 -2.13
CA ASN A 191 1.33 5.44 -1.25
C ASN A 191 1.74 5.93 0.16
N GLU A 192 0.77 6.09 1.04
CA GLU A 192 0.88 6.63 2.40
C GLU A 192 1.79 5.83 3.34
N THR A 193 2.23 4.62 2.96
CA THR A 193 3.13 3.80 3.76
C THR A 193 4.59 3.90 3.32
N ALA A 194 4.84 4.42 2.12
CA ALA A 194 6.13 4.30 1.44
C ALA A 194 7.30 4.97 2.18
N LEU A 195 7.03 6.08 2.87
CA LEU A 195 8.05 6.82 3.62
C LEU A 195 8.05 6.51 5.12
N LEU A 196 7.15 5.66 5.62
CA LEU A 196 7.12 5.31 7.04
C LEU A 196 8.44 4.68 7.54
N PRO A 197 9.10 3.79 6.79
CA PRO A 197 10.42 3.29 7.18
C PRO A 197 11.47 4.38 7.38
N LEU A 198 11.56 5.32 6.41
CA LEU A 198 12.48 6.45 6.48
C LEU A 198 12.13 7.34 7.68
N GLY A 199 10.85 7.68 7.84
CA GLY A 199 10.36 8.48 8.97
C GLY A 199 10.70 7.85 10.32
N ARG A 200 10.57 6.52 10.46
CA ARG A 200 10.88 5.81 11.71
C ARG A 200 12.37 5.84 12.06
N LYS A 201 13.25 5.79 11.06
CA LYS A 201 14.70 5.89 11.26
C LYS A 201 15.10 7.33 11.58
N ALA A 202 14.51 8.28 10.87
CA ALA A 202 14.81 9.71 11.01
C ALA A 202 14.32 10.29 12.34
N ALA A 203 13.08 9.98 12.74
CA ALA A 203 12.44 10.50 13.95
C ALA A 203 11.82 9.34 14.76
N PRO A 204 12.63 8.57 15.52
CA PRO A 204 12.20 7.30 16.09
C PRO A 204 11.08 7.38 17.13
N ASN A 205 10.89 8.56 17.73
CA ASN A 205 9.90 8.80 18.78
C ASN A 205 8.79 9.77 18.34
N ALA A 206 8.74 10.12 17.05
CA ALA A 206 7.68 10.95 16.49
C ALA A 206 6.46 10.11 16.08
N MET A 207 5.26 10.67 16.22
CA MET A 207 4.08 10.16 15.51
C MET A 207 4.30 10.38 14.01
N LEU A 208 4.19 9.33 13.21
CA LEU A 208 4.31 9.45 11.76
C LEU A 208 2.91 9.50 11.14
N ILE A 209 2.69 10.43 10.21
CA ILE A 209 1.46 10.52 9.42
C ILE A 209 1.83 10.54 7.94
N GLY A 210 1.70 9.40 7.27
CA GLY A 210 1.91 9.33 5.82
C GLY A 210 0.63 9.62 5.06
N LEU A 211 0.71 10.40 3.97
CA LEU A 211 -0.43 10.79 3.14
C LEU A 211 -0.35 10.14 1.77
N ARG A 212 -1.49 9.77 1.20
CA ARG A 212 -1.62 9.35 -0.19
C ARG A 212 -2.13 10.52 -1.04
N GLY A 213 -1.38 10.89 -2.07
CA GLY A 213 -1.79 11.91 -3.02
C GLY A 213 -3.13 11.59 -3.70
N ARG A 214 -3.94 12.62 -3.97
CA ARG A 214 -5.33 12.52 -4.48
C ARG A 214 -5.41 12.54 -6.01
N SER A 215 -4.36 13.01 -6.68
CA SER A 215 -4.28 13.07 -8.14
C SER A 215 -3.93 11.69 -8.71
N VAL A 216 -4.73 11.20 -9.66
CA VAL A 216 -4.62 9.85 -10.23
C VAL A 216 -4.63 9.84 -11.76
N ASP A 217 -4.47 11.00 -12.42
CA ASP A 217 -4.53 11.14 -13.88
C ASP A 217 -3.54 10.25 -14.63
N GLU A 218 -2.41 9.90 -14.01
CA GLU A 218 -1.38 9.02 -14.60
C GLU A 218 -1.64 7.52 -14.32
N GLY A 219 -2.77 7.16 -13.70
CA GLY A 219 -3.12 5.79 -13.32
C GLY A 219 -2.52 5.34 -11.99
N TYR A 220 -1.83 6.23 -11.27
CA TYR A 220 -1.23 5.98 -9.97
C TYR A 220 -1.17 7.27 -9.12
N PRO A 221 -1.07 7.17 -7.78
CA PRO A 221 -1.19 8.33 -6.90
C PRO A 221 -0.07 9.37 -7.05
N ARG A 222 -0.47 10.65 -7.04
CA ARG A 222 0.36 11.87 -7.00
C ARG A 222 -0.32 12.93 -6.15
N PHE A 223 0.43 13.92 -5.68
CA PHE A 223 -0.13 15.06 -4.94
C PHE A 223 -0.76 16.12 -5.84
N PHE A 224 -0.38 16.18 -7.12
CA PHE A 224 -0.98 17.04 -8.13
C PHE A 224 -0.58 16.55 -9.52
N ARG A 225 -1.40 16.92 -10.52
CA ARG A 225 -1.22 16.55 -11.91
C ARG A 225 0.02 17.17 -12.54
N ARG A 226 0.63 16.34 -13.39
CA ARG A 226 1.79 16.66 -14.21
C ARG A 226 1.37 16.78 -15.67
N LEU A 227 1.89 17.78 -16.37
CA LEU A 227 1.65 18.02 -17.80
C LEU A 227 2.84 17.56 -18.65
N SER A 228 4.06 17.72 -18.13
CA SER A 228 5.29 17.16 -18.68
C SER A 228 6.25 16.82 -17.54
N GLN A 229 7.43 16.26 -17.80
CA GLN A 229 8.39 15.92 -16.74
C GLN A 229 8.70 17.09 -15.77
N THR A 230 8.61 18.34 -16.24
CA THR A 230 8.94 19.54 -15.44
C THR A 230 7.85 20.61 -15.42
N THR A 231 6.66 20.35 -15.98
CA THR A 231 5.53 21.30 -15.96
C THR A 231 4.28 20.66 -15.36
N PHE A 232 3.51 21.46 -14.61
CA PHE A 232 2.47 20.97 -13.71
C PHE A 232 1.21 21.83 -13.80
N ASP A 233 0.06 21.23 -13.50
CA ASP A 233 -1.20 21.96 -13.48
C ASP A 233 -1.26 22.88 -12.26
N GLN A 234 -1.09 24.19 -12.48
CA GLN A 234 -1.04 25.19 -11.41
C GLN A 234 -2.35 25.29 -10.61
N LYS A 235 -3.50 25.05 -11.26
CA LYS A 235 -4.81 25.09 -10.57
C LYS A 235 -4.97 23.90 -9.65
N GLU A 236 -4.53 22.74 -10.10
CA GLU A 236 -4.55 21.54 -9.26
C GLU A 236 -3.57 21.64 -8.11
N ILE A 237 -2.37 22.20 -8.31
CA ILE A 237 -1.44 22.50 -7.21
C ILE A 237 -2.14 23.36 -6.15
N ALA A 238 -2.77 24.47 -6.54
CA ALA A 238 -3.45 25.36 -5.60
C ALA A 238 -4.59 24.63 -4.85
N SER A 239 -5.44 23.89 -5.56
CA SER A 239 -6.56 23.15 -4.96
C SER A 239 -6.11 22.03 -4.03
N GLU A 240 -5.03 21.33 -4.36
CA GLU A 240 -4.50 20.25 -3.52
C GLU A 240 -3.79 20.83 -2.29
N VAL A 241 -3.13 21.99 -2.41
CA VAL A 241 -2.53 22.70 -1.28
C VAL A 241 -3.62 23.17 -0.32
N GLU A 242 -4.75 23.72 -0.83
CA GLU A 242 -5.91 24.06 0.00
C GLU A 242 -6.45 22.85 0.79
N ALA A 243 -6.59 21.70 0.13
CA ALA A 243 -7.00 20.47 0.80
C ALA A 243 -5.98 20.02 1.86
N PHE A 244 -4.69 20.22 1.60
CA PHE A 244 -3.61 19.86 2.52
C PHE A 244 -3.60 20.79 3.74
N VAL A 245 -3.86 22.08 3.57
CA VAL A 245 -4.06 23.03 4.68
C VAL A 245 -5.17 22.52 5.59
N GLY A 246 -6.34 22.18 5.04
CA GLY A 246 -7.45 21.63 5.83
C GLY A 246 -7.08 20.33 6.56
N PHE A 247 -6.33 19.44 5.91
CA PHE A 247 -5.82 18.24 6.57
C PHE A 247 -4.92 18.56 7.78
N ILE A 248 -4.00 19.52 7.65
CA ILE A 248 -3.08 19.90 8.73
C ILE A 248 -3.79 20.61 9.89
N GLU A 249 -4.83 21.39 9.61
CA GLU A 249 -5.68 21.97 10.65
C GLU A 249 -6.42 20.88 11.46
N ASP A 250 -6.78 19.77 10.81
CA ASP A 250 -7.58 18.70 11.42
C ASP A 250 -6.75 17.60 12.13
N ILE A 251 -5.46 17.44 11.84
CA ILE A 251 -4.64 16.39 12.51
C ILE A 251 -4.46 16.64 14.02
N GLY A 252 -4.50 17.89 14.48
CA GLY A 252 -4.44 18.22 15.90
C GLY A 252 -5.64 17.67 16.67
N PRO A 253 -6.87 18.08 16.31
CA PRO A 253 -8.09 17.51 16.88
C PRO A 253 -8.27 16.01 16.65
N ALA A 254 -7.79 15.48 15.52
CA ALA A 254 -7.96 14.06 15.17
C ALA A 254 -7.01 13.13 15.94
N TYR A 255 -5.74 13.53 16.07
CA TYR A 255 -4.63 12.66 16.52
C TYR A 255 -3.76 13.24 17.63
N GLY A 256 -4.05 14.46 18.09
CA GLY A 256 -3.24 15.13 19.12
C GLY A 256 -1.92 15.72 18.61
N ALA A 257 -1.78 15.91 17.30
CA ALA A 257 -0.61 16.56 16.72
C ALA A 257 -0.51 18.02 17.19
N ASP A 258 0.66 18.44 17.68
CA ASP A 258 0.96 19.83 18.00
C ASP A 258 1.58 20.51 16.76
N PRO A 259 0.93 21.52 16.15
CA PRO A 259 1.47 22.23 14.99
C PRO A 259 2.87 22.82 15.25
N ALA A 260 3.17 23.24 16.47
CA ALA A 260 4.48 23.79 16.82
C ALA A 260 5.58 22.71 16.90
N ARG A 261 5.21 21.43 16.99
CA ARG A 261 6.11 20.27 17.07
C ARG A 261 5.93 19.32 15.89
N THR A 262 5.45 19.84 14.77
CA THR A 262 5.23 19.09 13.53
C THR A 262 6.29 19.47 12.49
N ALA A 263 6.95 18.46 11.94
CA ALA A 263 7.84 18.58 10.80
C ALA A 263 7.25 17.86 9.58
N PHE A 264 7.72 18.22 8.39
CA PHE A 264 7.22 17.71 7.12
C PHE A 264 8.38 17.12 6.31
N LEU A 265 8.21 15.93 5.75
CA LEU A 265 9.21 15.29 4.89
C LEU A 265 8.55 14.79 3.62
N GLY A 266 9.06 15.25 2.50
CA GLY A 266 8.53 14.92 1.18
C GLY A 266 9.61 14.41 0.24
N TYR A 267 9.26 13.39 -0.55
CA TYR A 267 10.13 12.85 -1.58
C TYR A 267 9.59 13.16 -2.98
N SER A 268 10.45 13.74 -3.83
CA SER A 268 10.14 14.08 -5.22
C SER A 268 8.84 14.89 -5.30
N ASN A 269 7.77 14.36 -5.89
CA ASN A 269 6.47 15.04 -5.95
C ASN A 269 5.91 15.45 -4.57
N GLY A 270 6.12 14.66 -3.52
CA GLY A 270 5.70 15.03 -2.16
C GLY A 270 6.51 16.19 -1.58
N GLY A 271 7.80 16.28 -1.88
CA GLY A 271 8.61 17.43 -1.47
C GLY A 271 8.28 18.69 -2.28
N ASN A 272 7.95 18.54 -3.57
CA ASN A 272 7.41 19.64 -4.37
C ASN A 272 6.10 20.19 -3.79
N MET A 273 5.24 19.32 -3.27
CA MET A 273 3.99 19.70 -2.61
C MET A 273 4.23 20.52 -1.33
N ILE A 274 5.21 20.11 -0.51
CA ILE A 274 5.65 20.88 0.65
C ILE A 274 6.17 22.25 0.21
N GLY A 275 7.06 22.31 -0.78
CA GLY A 275 7.64 23.56 -1.28
C GLY A 275 6.60 24.51 -1.91
N ALA A 276 5.57 23.96 -2.56
CA ALA A 276 4.43 24.76 -3.05
C ALA A 276 3.58 25.28 -1.88
N THR A 277 3.30 24.44 -0.88
CA THR A 277 2.55 24.82 0.32
C THR A 277 3.24 25.95 1.08
N MET A 278 4.56 25.87 1.28
CA MET A 278 5.33 26.94 1.92
C MET A 278 5.22 28.28 1.19
N GLN A 279 5.17 28.28 -0.15
CA GLN A 279 5.05 29.51 -0.93
C GLN A 279 3.62 30.07 -1.00
N LEU A 280 2.59 29.24 -0.83
CA LEU A 280 1.18 29.65 -0.89
C LEU A 280 0.56 29.91 0.50
N TYR A 281 1.04 29.21 1.53
CA TYR A 281 0.57 29.27 2.93
C TYR A 281 1.78 29.31 3.88
N PRO A 282 2.52 30.43 3.94
CA PRO A 282 3.83 30.52 4.59
C PRO A 282 3.84 30.25 6.10
N GLU A 283 2.69 30.38 6.77
CA GLU A 283 2.57 30.15 8.22
C GLU A 283 2.39 28.68 8.61
N LEU A 284 2.09 27.79 7.64
CA LEU A 284 1.69 26.41 7.93
C LEU A 284 2.88 25.51 8.28
N ILE A 285 4.01 25.69 7.59
CA ILE A 285 5.15 24.76 7.64
C ILE A 285 6.39 25.50 8.15
N ARG A 286 6.85 25.12 9.34
CA ARG A 286 8.06 25.68 9.96
C ARG A 286 9.30 24.80 9.86
N LYS A 287 9.15 23.48 9.71
CA LYS A 287 10.29 22.57 9.60
C LYS A 287 10.04 21.57 8.48
N ALA A 288 10.85 21.61 7.42
CA ALA A 288 10.64 20.82 6.21
C ALA A 288 11.91 20.11 5.70
N VAL A 289 11.73 18.89 5.20
CA VAL A 289 12.76 18.11 4.50
C VAL A 289 12.27 17.85 3.08
N LEU A 290 13.02 18.36 2.10
CA LEU A 290 12.75 18.24 0.67
C LEU A 290 13.76 17.27 0.04
N LEU A 291 13.34 16.05 -0.25
CA LEU A 291 14.18 15.04 -0.87
C LEU A 291 13.93 15.02 -2.38
N ARG A 292 14.97 15.19 -3.20
CA ARG A 292 14.90 15.12 -4.68
C ARG A 292 13.80 16.00 -5.28
N SER A 293 13.64 17.20 -4.73
CA SER A 293 12.54 18.13 -5.06
C SER A 293 12.99 19.23 -6.01
N MET A 294 12.02 19.88 -6.65
CA MET A 294 12.21 21.03 -7.53
C MET A 294 11.08 22.05 -7.32
N ASN A 295 11.26 23.27 -7.85
CA ASN A 295 10.16 24.23 -7.87
C ASN A 295 9.07 23.79 -8.85
N VAL A 296 7.81 24.02 -8.49
CA VAL A 296 6.64 23.66 -9.32
C VAL A 296 5.66 24.80 -9.55
N LEU A 297 5.85 25.94 -8.86
CA LEU A 297 5.03 27.12 -9.04
C LEU A 297 5.60 28.01 -10.14
N GLU A 298 4.76 28.36 -11.11
CA GLU A 298 5.11 29.30 -12.17
C GLU A 298 5.28 30.71 -11.59
N ASP A 299 4.30 31.16 -10.82
CA ASP A 299 4.37 32.42 -10.09
C ASP A 299 5.39 32.34 -8.95
N ARG A 300 5.98 33.48 -8.60
CA ARG A 300 6.89 33.64 -7.45
C ARG A 300 6.23 34.57 -6.42
N PRO A 301 5.37 34.04 -5.53
CA PRO A 301 4.73 34.84 -4.49
C PRO A 301 5.77 35.55 -3.62
N VAL A 302 5.43 36.76 -3.17
CA VAL A 302 6.22 37.47 -2.16
C VAL A 302 5.64 37.12 -0.79
N VAL A 303 6.36 36.29 -0.04
CA VAL A 303 5.95 35.77 1.27
C VAL A 303 7.10 35.89 2.28
N ASP A 304 6.78 35.80 3.57
CA ASP A 304 7.74 35.76 4.67
C ASP A 304 7.83 34.34 5.22
N LEU A 305 9.02 33.74 5.13
CA LEU A 305 9.35 32.42 5.66
C LEU A 305 10.46 32.49 6.72
N SER A 306 10.67 33.65 7.34
CA SER A 306 11.72 33.87 8.35
C SER A 306 11.67 32.95 9.56
N GLY A 307 10.52 32.31 9.83
CA GLY A 307 10.35 31.30 10.88
C GLY A 307 10.50 29.86 10.42
N ALA A 308 10.90 29.60 9.17
CA ALA A 308 10.99 28.26 8.60
C ALA A 308 12.42 27.76 8.41
N GLU A 309 12.66 26.51 8.76
CA GLU A 309 13.90 25.76 8.56
C GLU A 309 13.67 24.67 7.51
N VAL A 310 14.56 24.58 6.52
CA VAL A 310 14.43 23.66 5.38
C VAL A 310 15.73 22.92 5.12
N LEU A 311 15.66 21.59 5.10
CA LEU A 311 16.69 20.72 4.54
C LEU A 311 16.32 20.36 3.10
N SER A 312 17.20 20.65 2.14
CA SER A 312 17.08 20.22 0.73
C SER A 312 18.18 19.23 0.38
N LEU A 313 17.80 18.01 -0.02
CA LEU A 313 18.74 16.97 -0.46
C LEU A 313 18.51 16.63 -1.94
N SER A 314 19.39 17.12 -2.81
CA SER A 314 19.43 16.77 -4.23
C SER A 314 20.55 15.78 -4.53
N ALA A 315 20.62 15.25 -5.75
CA ALA A 315 21.58 14.23 -6.14
C ALA A 315 22.26 14.55 -7.48
N ILE A 316 23.54 14.17 -7.60
CA ILE A 316 24.36 14.42 -8.81
C ILE A 316 23.84 13.58 -9.99
N ASN A 317 23.50 12.31 -9.76
CA ASN A 317 23.04 11.38 -10.81
C ASN A 317 21.51 11.32 -10.88
N ASP A 318 20.87 12.49 -10.84
CA ASP A 318 19.41 12.66 -10.90
C ASP A 318 19.04 13.66 -11.98
N PHE A 319 18.07 13.29 -12.82
CA PHE A 319 17.49 14.19 -13.83
C PHE A 319 16.95 15.49 -13.22
N TYR A 320 16.36 15.41 -12.02
CA TYR A 320 15.80 16.58 -11.33
C TYR A 320 16.80 17.31 -10.45
N GLY A 321 17.98 16.75 -10.19
CA GLY A 321 19.01 17.33 -9.31
C GLY A 321 19.35 18.79 -9.67
N PRO A 322 19.63 19.10 -10.95
CA PRO A 322 19.90 20.48 -11.38
C PRO A 322 18.73 21.46 -11.20
N LEU A 323 17.50 20.97 -10.98
CA LEU A 323 16.29 21.79 -10.83
C LEU A 323 15.98 22.16 -9.37
N ALA A 324 16.73 21.60 -8.40
CA ALA A 324 16.53 21.90 -6.97
C ALA A 324 16.87 23.36 -6.61
N GLY A 325 17.81 23.98 -7.32
CA GLY A 325 18.30 25.32 -7.00
C GLY A 325 17.20 26.41 -7.06
N GLU A 326 16.19 26.26 -7.91
CA GLU A 326 15.12 27.26 -8.02
C GLU A 326 14.24 27.31 -6.75
N ILE A 327 13.86 26.15 -6.20
CA ILE A 327 13.05 26.14 -4.97
C ILE A 327 13.88 26.62 -3.78
N GLU A 328 15.15 26.23 -3.70
CA GLU A 328 16.07 26.67 -2.67
C GLU A 328 16.27 28.19 -2.66
N ASP A 329 16.43 28.81 -3.85
CA ASP A 329 16.54 30.26 -4.00
C ASP A 329 15.26 30.99 -3.58
N ARG A 330 14.09 30.47 -4.01
CA ARG A 330 12.78 31.04 -3.66
C ARG A 330 12.56 31.04 -2.15
N LEU A 331 12.78 29.90 -1.49
CA LEU A 331 12.62 29.76 -0.04
C LEU A 331 13.60 30.64 0.73
N ARG A 332 14.88 30.67 0.32
CA ARG A 332 15.91 31.52 0.96
C ARG A 332 15.62 33.01 0.80
N THR A 333 15.18 33.44 -0.38
CA THR A 333 14.82 34.84 -0.65
C THR A 333 13.60 35.28 0.15
N ALA A 334 12.67 34.36 0.43
CA ALA A 334 11.53 34.59 1.31
C ALA A 334 11.90 34.59 2.81
N GLY A 335 13.15 34.25 3.17
CA GLY A 335 13.66 34.34 4.54
C GLY A 335 13.87 33.00 5.26
N ALA A 336 13.53 31.86 4.64
CA ALA A 336 13.75 30.55 5.26
C ALA A 336 15.24 30.23 5.47
N ASP A 337 15.57 29.54 6.56
CA ASP A 337 16.90 28.96 6.78
C ASP A 337 17.03 27.66 5.97
N VAL A 338 17.65 27.74 4.79
CA VAL A 338 17.77 26.62 3.85
C VAL A 338 19.17 26.00 3.90
N THR A 339 19.25 24.80 4.49
CA THR A 339 20.40 23.90 4.39
C THR A 339 20.25 23.00 3.16
N ALA A 340 21.02 23.27 2.12
CA ALA A 340 21.02 22.47 0.89
C ALA A 340 22.27 21.60 0.78
N ARG A 341 22.12 20.33 0.42
CA ARG A 341 23.22 19.40 0.11
C ARG A 341 22.94 18.66 -1.20
N VAL A 342 24.01 18.45 -1.97
CA VAL A 342 23.99 17.64 -3.18
C VAL A 342 24.77 16.36 -2.90
N LEU A 343 24.11 15.20 -3.00
CA LEU A 343 24.68 13.90 -2.66
C LEU A 343 25.20 13.18 -3.92
N ASP A 344 26.23 12.35 -3.77
CA ASP A 344 26.68 11.42 -4.82
C ASP A 344 25.75 10.19 -4.88
N ALA A 345 24.48 10.47 -5.18
CA ALA A 345 23.39 9.51 -5.23
C ALA A 345 22.66 9.60 -6.58
N ASN A 346 21.58 8.85 -6.73
CA ASN A 346 20.65 8.94 -7.85
C ASN A 346 19.29 9.50 -7.38
N HIS A 347 18.24 9.38 -8.20
CA HIS A 347 16.90 9.84 -7.80
C HIS A 347 16.32 9.06 -6.62
N GLY A 348 16.77 7.82 -6.37
CA GLY A 348 16.41 7.05 -5.20
C GLY A 348 17.01 7.60 -3.90
N LEU A 349 16.51 7.05 -2.79
CA LEU A 349 17.00 7.35 -1.44
C LEU A 349 17.93 6.24 -0.96
N ASP A 350 18.96 6.61 -0.22
CA ASP A 350 19.92 5.68 0.36
C ASP A 350 20.19 5.97 1.86
N ALA A 351 21.18 5.28 2.43
CA ALA A 351 21.51 5.40 3.85
C ALA A 351 22.10 6.78 4.21
N GLU A 352 22.72 7.50 3.26
CA GLU A 352 23.25 8.84 3.52
C GLU A 352 22.09 9.83 3.71
N ASP A 353 21.02 9.72 2.91
CA ASP A 353 19.79 10.49 3.15
C ASP A 353 19.24 10.26 4.56
N GLU A 354 19.14 8.99 4.97
CA GLU A 354 18.62 8.60 6.29
C GLU A 354 19.40 9.27 7.43
N VAL A 355 20.74 9.24 7.35
CA VAL A 355 21.63 9.82 8.37
C VAL A 355 21.48 11.34 8.41
N ILE A 356 21.52 12.02 7.25
CA ILE A 356 21.46 13.48 7.20
C ILE A 356 20.11 13.98 7.71
N VAL A 357 19.02 13.32 7.33
CA VAL A 357 17.67 13.69 7.81
C VAL A 357 17.56 13.47 9.32
N HIS A 358 18.07 12.35 9.84
CA HIS A 358 18.06 12.06 11.28
C HIS A 358 18.83 13.11 12.09
N GLU A 359 20.01 13.52 11.63
CA GLU A 359 20.84 14.49 12.33
C GLU A 359 20.26 15.92 12.30
N TRP A 360 19.44 16.24 11.28
CA TRP A 360 18.86 17.56 11.11
C TRP A 360 17.51 17.75 11.83
N LEU A 361 16.70 16.68 11.91
CA LEU A 361 15.42 16.69 12.63
C LEU A 361 15.65 16.81 14.14
#